data_AF-A0A2W0A8T5-F1
#
_entry.id   AF-A0A2W0A8T5-F1
#
_cell.length_a   1.000
_cell.length_b   1.000
_cell.length_c   1.000
_cell.angle_alpha   90.00
_cell.angle_beta   90.00
_cell.angle_gamma   90.00
#
_symmetry.space_group_name_H-M   'P 1'
#
loop_
_entity.id
_entity.type
_entity.pdbx_description
1 polymer ?
#
loop_
_entity_poly.entity_id
_entity_poly.type
_entity_poly.pdbx_seq_one_letter_code
_entity_poly.pdbx_strand_id
1 'polypeptide(L)' 'MRRAVLLQIAQRPGTGSRCRFTAEELRGTRRMPVAGFGKHLIFYQARESEIVILRVVHGARDLESLFSEGASEDRVK' A
#
# COMPACT_ATOMS: atom_id res chain seq x y z
N MET A 1 -19.17 -0.27 -3.69
CA MET A 1 -17.69 -0.44 -3.69
C MET A 1 -17.28 -1.03 -5.04
N ARG A 2 -16.60 -0.27 -5.93
CA ARG A 2 -16.24 -0.77 -7.29
C ARG A 2 -15.12 -1.81 -7.18
N ARG A 3 -15.40 -3.08 -7.52
CA ARG A 3 -14.44 -4.22 -7.49
C ARG A 3 -13.36 -4.19 -8.60
N ALA A 4 -13.32 -3.14 -9.41
CA ALA A 4 -12.53 -3.08 -10.64
C ALA A 4 -11.02 -3.27 -10.43
N VAL A 5 -10.45 -2.73 -9.35
CA VAL A 5 -9.00 -2.83 -9.11
C VAL A 5 -8.56 -4.27 -8.82
N LEU A 6 -9.35 -5.03 -8.05
CA LEU A 6 -9.04 -6.43 -7.72
C LEU A 6 -9.12 -7.30 -8.97
N LEU A 7 -10.13 -7.08 -9.83
CA LEU A 7 -10.25 -7.78 -11.11
C LEU A 7 -9.07 -7.46 -12.03
N GLN A 8 -8.62 -6.21 -12.08
CA GLN A 8 -7.46 -5.81 -12.87
C GLN A 8 -6.17 -6.49 -12.37
N ILE A 9 -5.98 -6.57 -11.05
CA ILE A 9 -4.84 -7.28 -10.46
C ILE A 9 -4.92 -8.78 -10.77
N ALA A 10 -6.09 -9.39 -10.62
CA ALA A 10 -6.29 -10.81 -10.92
C ALA A 10 -6.00 -11.16 -12.38
N GLN A 11 -6.43 -10.32 -13.32
CA GLN A 11 -6.21 -10.54 -14.75
C GLN A 11 -4.76 -10.27 -15.18
N ARG A 12 -4.08 -9.31 -14.53
CA ARG A 12 -2.73 -8.88 -14.88
C ARG A 12 -1.90 -8.62 -13.62
N PRO A 13 -1.43 -9.66 -12.90
CA PRO A 13 -0.78 -9.50 -11.60
C PRO A 13 0.46 -8.60 -11.62
N GLY A 14 1.14 -8.54 -12.78
CA GLY A 14 2.29 -7.66 -13.02
C GLY A 14 1.97 -6.17 -13.17
N THR A 15 0.70 -5.75 -13.09
CA THR A 15 0.30 -4.34 -13.10
C THR A 15 0.82 -3.59 -11.85
N GLY A 16 0.56 -2.28 -11.76
CA GLY A 16 1.00 -1.47 -10.64
C GLY A 16 2.50 -1.19 -10.57
N SER A 17 2.84 -0.12 -9.85
CA SER A 17 4.23 0.29 -9.66
C SER A 17 4.90 -0.60 -8.61
N ARG A 18 6.14 -1.03 -8.86
CA ARG A 18 6.95 -1.75 -7.86
C ARG A 18 7.32 -0.81 -6.71
N CYS A 19 7.18 -1.29 -5.48
CA CYS A 19 7.67 -0.61 -4.29
C CYS A 19 9.13 -1.01 -4.03
N ARG A 20 9.92 -0.09 -3.49
CA ARG A 20 11.29 -0.35 -3.02
C ARG A 20 11.28 -0.36 -1.50
N PHE A 21 10.91 -1.50 -0.92
CA PHE A 21 11.05 -1.73 0.51
C PHE A 21 12.38 -2.42 0.81
N THR A 22 12.95 -2.12 1.97
CA THR A 22 14.19 -2.74 2.45
C THR A 22 13.95 -4.09 3.11
N ALA A 23 12.79 -4.23 3.78
CA ALA A 23 12.36 -5.46 4.42
C ALA A 23 12.16 -6.59 3.39
N GLU A 24 12.71 -7.76 3.66
CA GLU A 24 12.75 -8.89 2.73
C GLU A 24 11.35 -9.44 2.44
N GLU A 25 10.51 -9.52 3.48
CA GLU A 25 9.12 -9.98 3.40
C GLU A 25 8.23 -9.08 2.53
N LEU A 26 8.68 -7.86 2.24
CA LEU A 26 7.99 -6.90 1.36
C LEU A 26 8.58 -6.85 -0.05
N ARG A 27 9.58 -7.69 -0.37
CA ARG A 27 10.17 -7.77 -1.71
C ARG A 27 9.09 -8.13 -2.73
N GLY A 28 9.14 -7.49 -3.90
CA GLY A 28 8.17 -7.73 -4.98
C GLY A 28 6.81 -7.08 -4.75
N THR A 29 6.62 -6.33 -3.66
CA THR A 29 5.37 -5.57 -3.43
C THR A 29 5.13 -4.55 -4.54
N ARG A 30 3.87 -4.48 -4.96
CA ARG A 30 3.36 -3.54 -5.95
C ARG A 30 2.27 -2.69 -5.32
N ARG A 31 2.08 -1.49 -5.87
CA ARG A 31 1.02 -0.57 -5.47
C ARG A 31 0.20 -0.09 -6.66
N MET A 32 -1.08 0.15 -6.42
CA MET A 32 -2.00 0.76 -7.39
C MET A 32 -2.97 1.74 -6.73
N PRO A 33 -3.37 2.81 -7.43
CA PRO A 33 -4.50 3.63 -7.01
C PRO A 33 -5.81 2.85 -7.18
N VAL A 34 -6.74 3.05 -6.25
CA VAL A 34 -8.08 2.51 -6.34
C VAL A 34 -8.95 3.50 -7.11
N ALA A 35 -9.32 3.16 -8.35
CA ALA A 35 -10.14 4.02 -9.21
C ALA A 35 -11.46 4.43 -8.52
N GLY A 36 -11.79 5.71 -8.55
CA GLY A 36 -12.95 6.29 -7.85
C GLY A 36 -12.71 6.59 -6.37
N PHE A 37 -11.52 6.28 -5.83
CA PHE A 37 -11.12 6.57 -4.46
C PHE A 37 -9.77 7.29 -4.49
N GLY A 38 -9.77 8.58 -4.84
CA GLY A 38 -8.58 9.36 -5.25
C GLY A 38 -7.42 9.47 -4.25
N LYS A 39 -7.58 8.94 -3.03
CA LYS A 39 -6.53 8.87 -2.01
C LYS A 39 -6.23 7.44 -1.53
N HIS A 40 -6.80 6.40 -2.13
CA HIS A 40 -6.57 5.03 -1.68
C HIS A 40 -5.55 4.31 -2.56
N LEU A 41 -4.59 3.65 -1.92
CA LEU A 41 -3.61 2.77 -2.53
C LEU A 41 -3.84 1.35 -2.03
N ILE A 42 -3.84 0.39 -2.95
CA ILE A 42 -3.74 -1.04 -2.60
C ILE A 42 -2.29 -1.49 -2.77
N PHE A 43 -1.78 -2.18 -1.75
CA PHE A 43 -0.47 -2.83 -1.75
C PHE A 43 -0.68 -4.35 -1.81
N TYR A 44 0.03 -5.00 -2.73
CA TYR A 44 -0.12 -6.44 -2.94
C TYR A 44 1.18 -7.08 -3.44
N GLN A 45 1.27 -8.39 -3.30
CA GLN A 45 2.31 -9.21 -3.92
C GLN A 45 1.65 -10.17 -4.92
N ALA A 46 2.24 -10.31 -6.10
CA ALA A 46 1.90 -11.35 -7.05
C ALA A 46 2.92 -12.48 -6.88
N ARG A 47 2.45 -13.63 -6.41
CA ARG A 47 3.21 -14.87 -6.28
C ARG A 47 2.80 -15.82 -7.43
N GLU A 48 3.45 -16.97 -7.53
CA GLU A 48 3.20 -17.89 -8.65
C GLU A 48 1.74 -18.38 -8.71
N SER A 49 1.14 -18.70 -7.56
CA SER A 49 -0.21 -19.27 -7.48
C SER A 49 -1.26 -18.34 -6.86
N GLU A 50 -0.84 -17.20 -6.30
CA GLU A 50 -1.72 -16.34 -5.52
C GLU A 50 -1.39 -14.85 -5.65
N ILE A 51 -2.40 -14.03 -5.34
CA ILE A 51 -2.25 -12.60 -5.10
C ILE A 51 -2.55 -12.35 -3.63
N VAL A 52 -1.55 -11.83 -2.91
CA VAL A 52 -1.69 -11.47 -1.50
C VAL A 52 -1.92 -9.98 -1.40
N ILE A 53 -3.11 -9.57 -0.94
CA ILE A 53 -3.38 -8.17 -0.60
C ILE A 53 -2.81 -7.90 0.78
N LEU A 54 -1.81 -7.02 0.85
CA LEU A 54 -1.13 -6.68 2.10
C LEU A 54 -1.92 -5.62 2.87
N ARG A 55 -2.31 -4.53 2.19
CA ARG A 55 -3.01 -3.41 2.82
C ARG A 55 -3.72 -2.54 1.80
N VAL A 56 -4.81 -1.92 2.22
CA VAL A 56 -5.40 -0.73 1.56
C VAL A 56 -5.16 0.46 2.47
N VAL A 57 -4.55 1.52 1.91
CA VAL A 57 -4.06 2.69 2.64
C VAL A 57 -4.72 3.94 2.09
N HIS A 58 -5.22 4.81 2.95
CA HIS A 58 -5.66 6.15 2.60
C HIS A 58 -4.49 7.14 2.71
N GLY A 59 -3.96 7.59 1.58
CA GLY A 59 -2.76 8.40 1.47
C GLY A 59 -2.75 9.67 2.32
N ALA A 60 -3.83 10.45 2.39
CA ALA A 60 -3.84 11.66 3.24
C ALA A 60 -4.21 11.41 4.72
N ARG A 61 -4.16 10.18 5.20
CA ARG A 61 -4.42 9.86 6.62
C ARG A 61 -3.33 8.96 7.16
N ASP A 62 -3.04 7.92 6.40
CA ASP A 62 -2.07 6.90 6.80
C ASP A 62 -0.63 7.29 6.43
N LEU A 63 -0.39 8.09 5.37
CA LEU A 63 0.97 8.61 5.14
C LEU A 63 1.28 9.79 6.06
N GLU A 64 0.32 10.67 6.34
CA GLU A 64 0.54 11.78 7.28
C GLU A 64 0.98 11.24 8.65
N SER A 65 0.36 10.18 9.17
CA SER A 65 0.79 9.55 10.42
C SER A 65 2.22 8.98 10.38
N LEU A 66 2.73 8.57 9.21
CA LEU A 66 4.12 8.10 9.06
C LEU A 66 5.14 9.25 9.10
N PHE A 67 4.69 10.49 8.92
CA PHE A 67 5.51 11.69 8.98
C PHE A 67 5.22 12.56 10.22
N SER A 68 4.37 12.09 11.15
CA SER A 68 3.92 12.88 12.32
C SER A 68 4.73 12.68 13.61
N GLU A 69 5.83 11.94 13.62
CA GLU A 69 6.65 11.84 14.84
C GLU A 69 7.75 12.92 14.89
N GLY A 70 7.54 13.92 15.76
CA GLY A 70 8.51 14.99 16.03
C GLY A 70 8.10 16.09 17.02
N ALA A 71 7.07 15.92 17.85
CA ALA A 71 6.75 16.88 18.93
C ALA A 71 6.82 16.22 20.31
N SER A 72 8.05 16.18 20.84
CA SER A 72 8.45 16.26 22.25
C SER A 72 7.61 15.56 23.34
N GLU A 73 8.24 14.60 24.01
CA GLU A 73 8.09 14.42 25.47
C GLU A 73 9.47 14.52 26.14
N ASP A 74 10.07 15.71 26.10
CA ASP A 74 10.97 16.12 27.18
C ASP A 74 10.10 16.54 28.37
N ARG A 75 9.84 15.60 29.28
CA ARG A 75 9.39 15.95 30.63
C ARG A 75 10.49 15.57 31.61
N VAL A 76 11.42 16.50 31.79
CA VAL A 76 12.18 16.61 33.05
C VAL A 76 11.17 16.89 34.16
N LYS A 77 11.07 15.97 35.11
CA LYS A 77 10.78 16.26 36.52
C LYS A 77 11.61 15.33 37.38
#